data_AF-A0A349Y5K1-F1
#
_entry.id   AF-A0A349Y5K1-F1
#
_cell.length_a   1.000
_cell.length_b   1.000
_cell.length_c   1.000
_cell.angle_alpha   90.00
_cell.angle_beta   90.00
_cell.angle_gamma   90.00
#
_symmetry.space_group_name_H-M   'P 1'
#
loop_
_entity.id
_entity.type
_entity.pdbx_description
1 polymer ?
#
loop_
_entity_poly.entity_id
_entity_poly.type
_entity_poly.pdbx_seq_one_letter_code
_entity_poly.pdbx_strand_id
1 'polypeptide(L)'
;AHAELAFEGLDTFATVTLNGQPLLQANNSHRTWRARVDGKLRPRGNDLRIVLRSPIRSLLPDVQAMPHKIAGNYPSPYGDEPKDAMVGNFVRKPGYHFGWDWGPRYVTAGIWRPVTLESWDAQRLTALAVQ
;
A
#
# COMPACT_ATOMS: atom_id res chain seq x y z
N ALA A 1 -11.28 -23.27 14.07
CA ALA A 1 -10.01 -22.56 13.86
C ALA A 1 -10.18 -21.46 12.83
N HIS A 2 -9.93 -20.24 13.25
CA HIS A 2 -9.93 -19.03 12.45
C HIS A 2 -8.51 -18.64 12.05
N ALA A 3 -8.34 -18.03 10.88
CA ALA A 3 -7.03 -17.51 10.46
C ALA A 3 -7.11 -16.24 9.60
N GLU A 4 -6.17 -15.32 9.82
CA GLU A 4 -6.00 -14.09 9.04
C GLU A 4 -4.53 -13.84 8.69
N LEU A 5 -4.29 -13.31 7.50
CA LEU A 5 -3.05 -12.58 7.21
C LEU A 5 -3.24 -11.11 7.56
N ALA A 6 -2.32 -10.56 8.34
CA ALA A 6 -2.24 -9.13 8.65
C ALA A 6 -1.01 -8.53 7.97
N PHE A 7 -1.22 -7.45 7.23
CA PHE A 7 -0.18 -6.66 6.56
C PHE A 7 -0.16 -5.30 7.24
N GLU A 8 0.81 -5.08 8.12
CA GLU A 8 0.84 -3.86 8.94
C GLU A 8 1.20 -2.60 8.15
N GLY A 9 1.76 -2.76 6.95
CA GLY A 9 2.16 -1.66 6.10
C GLY A 9 2.59 -2.12 4.71
N LEU A 10 1.77 -1.80 3.71
CA LEU A 10 2.06 -1.98 2.29
C LEU A 10 2.20 -0.60 1.64
N ASP A 11 3.37 -0.29 1.08
CA ASP A 11 3.65 1.01 0.49
C ASP A 11 3.68 0.92 -1.06
N THR A 12 2.65 1.36 -1.78
CA THR A 12 1.31 1.75 -1.31
C THR A 12 0.24 0.99 -2.07
N PHE A 13 0.24 1.08 -3.40
CA PHE A 13 -0.68 0.32 -4.25
C PHE A 13 -0.22 -1.13 -4.34
N ALA A 14 -0.89 -2.02 -3.61
CA ALA A 14 -0.55 -3.44 -3.57
C ALA A 14 -1.72 -4.31 -4.04
N THR A 15 -1.43 -5.32 -4.84
CA THR A 15 -2.34 -6.44 -5.12
C THR A 15 -1.77 -7.69 -4.47
N VAL A 16 -2.55 -8.33 -3.60
CA VAL A 16 -2.13 -9.51 -2.86
C VAL A 16 -2.91 -10.73 -3.34
N THR A 17 -2.19 -11.83 -3.61
CA THR A 17 -2.76 -13.13 -3.95
C THR A 17 -2.18 -14.22 -3.05
N LEU A 18 -3.02 -15.18 -2.64
CA LEU A 18 -2.63 -16.37 -1.88
C LEU A 18 -2.94 -17.60 -2.73
N ASN A 19 -1.94 -18.46 -2.98
CA ASN A 19 -2.09 -19.67 -3.78
C ASN A 19 -2.68 -19.41 -5.18
N GLY A 20 -2.27 -18.29 -5.80
CA GLY A 20 -2.79 -17.81 -7.08
C GLY A 20 -4.18 -17.17 -7.04
N GLN A 21 -4.86 -17.16 -5.89
CA GLN A 21 -6.18 -16.57 -5.74
C GLN A 21 -6.11 -15.14 -5.18
N PRO A 22 -6.94 -14.19 -5.65
CA PRO A 22 -7.02 -12.85 -5.09
C PRO A 22 -7.31 -12.86 -3.58
N LEU A 23 -6.55 -12.07 -2.82
CA LEU A 23 -6.74 -11.94 -1.37
C LEU A 23 -7.21 -10.54 -0.97
N LEU A 24 -6.45 -9.49 -1.32
CA LEU A 24 -6.83 -8.10 -1.06
C LEU A 24 -6.13 -7.13 -2.03
N GLN A 25 -6.65 -5.91 -2.08
CA GLN A 25 -5.95 -4.75 -2.65
C GLN A 25 -5.74 -3.69 -1.56
N ALA A 26 -4.57 -3.05 -1.57
CA ALA A 26 -4.21 -1.99 -0.64
C ALA A 26 -3.85 -0.72 -1.42
N ASN A 27 -4.19 0.44 -0.85
CA ASN A 27 -3.95 1.76 -1.46
C ASN A 27 -3.57 2.84 -0.43
N ASN A 28 -3.12 2.44 0.75
CA ASN A 28 -2.75 3.36 1.84
C ASN A 28 -1.63 2.74 2.68
N SER A 29 -0.47 3.40 2.66
CA SER A 29 0.74 2.98 3.39
C SER A 29 0.60 3.05 4.90
N HIS A 30 -0.32 3.86 5.41
CA HIS A 30 -0.50 4.14 6.83
C HIS A 30 -1.52 3.22 7.51
N ARG A 31 -2.06 2.23 6.78
CA ARG A 31 -3.08 1.31 7.29
C ARG A 31 -2.53 -0.10 7.44
N THR A 32 -3.02 -0.78 8.48
CA THR A 32 -3.00 -2.23 8.57
C THR A 32 -4.13 -2.80 7.69
N TRP A 33 -3.80 -3.81 6.91
CA TRP A 33 -4.74 -4.57 6.06
C TRP A 33 -4.85 -5.99 6.61
N ARG A 34 -6.07 -6.50 6.79
CA ARG A 34 -6.31 -7.87 7.30
C ARG A 34 -7.18 -8.63 6.32
N ALA A 35 -6.87 -9.89 6.07
CA ALA A 35 -7.67 -10.74 5.20
C ALA A 35 -7.84 -12.15 5.77
N ARG A 36 -9.08 -12.64 5.78
CA ARG A 36 -9.45 -14.01 6.16
C ARG A 36 -8.82 -15.02 5.21
N VAL A 37 -8.18 -16.04 5.77
CA VAL A 37 -7.54 -17.14 5.04
C VAL A 37 -8.07 -18.52 5.44
N ASP A 38 -9.20 -18.58 6.15
CA ASP A 38 -9.91 -19.83 6.47
C ASP A 38 -10.16 -20.64 5.20
N GLY A 39 -9.77 -21.92 5.22
CA GLY A 39 -9.93 -22.82 4.07
C GLY A 39 -9.10 -22.46 2.84
N LYS A 40 -8.28 -21.40 2.87
CA LYS A 40 -7.41 -20.99 1.75
C LYS A 40 -5.97 -21.49 1.89
N LEU A 41 -5.57 -21.86 3.11
CA LEU A 41 -4.24 -22.35 3.43
C LEU A 41 -4.11 -23.85 3.12
N ARG A 42 -2.93 -24.23 2.64
CA ARG A 42 -2.49 -25.62 2.46
C ARG A 42 -1.62 -26.04 3.66
N PRO A 43 -1.51 -27.34 3.99
CA PRO A 43 -0.60 -27.80 5.05
C PRO A 43 0.86 -27.41 4.82
N ARG A 44 1.30 -27.35 3.55
CA ARG A 44 2.64 -26.94 3.11
C ARG A 44 2.55 -26.27 1.74
N GLY A 45 3.59 -25.51 1.37
CA GLY A 45 3.71 -24.94 0.03
C GLY A 45 2.67 -23.87 -0.30
N ASN A 46 2.36 -22.99 0.67
CA ASN A 46 1.57 -21.79 0.39
C ASN A 46 2.43 -20.76 -0.34
N ASP A 47 1.86 -20.14 -1.38
CA ASP A 47 2.47 -19.04 -2.11
C ASP A 47 1.72 -17.75 -1.77
N LEU A 48 2.42 -16.77 -1.17
CA LEU A 48 1.89 -15.44 -0.93
C LEU A 48 2.62 -14.47 -1.85
N ARG A 49 1.90 -13.91 -2.81
CA ARG A 49 2.42 -12.96 -3.78
C ARG A 49 1.84 -11.58 -3.56
N ILE A 50 2.73 -10.59 -3.49
CA ILE A 50 2.39 -9.17 -3.30
C ILE A 50 3.01 -8.40 -4.46
N VAL A 51 2.18 -7.75 -5.28
CA VAL A 51 2.62 -6.91 -6.39
C VAL A 51 2.41 -5.46 -6.03
N LEU A 52 3.49 -4.70 -5.96
CA LEU A 52 3.47 -3.26 -5.67
C LEU A 52 3.57 -2.47 -6.97
N ARG A 53 2.71 -1.46 -7.16
CA ARG A 53 2.67 -0.62 -8.36
C ARG A 53 3.18 0.79 -8.06
N SER A 54 3.90 1.36 -9.02
CA SER A 54 4.41 2.74 -8.92
C SER A 54 3.23 3.72 -8.80
N PRO A 55 3.20 4.59 -7.78
CA PRO A 55 2.13 5.57 -7.65
C PRO A 55 2.11 6.59 -8.80
N ILE A 56 3.29 6.98 -9.30
CA ILE A 56 3.42 7.87 -10.47
C ILE A 56 2.76 7.24 -11.68
N ARG A 57 3.18 6.02 -12.06
CA ARG A 57 2.63 5.35 -13.24
C ARG A 57 1.13 5.06 -13.12
N SER A 58 0.65 4.78 -11.91
CA SER A 58 -0.75 4.46 -11.67
C SER A 58 -1.68 5.67 -11.72
N LEU A 59 -1.22 6.85 -11.31
CA LEU A 59 -2.07 8.03 -11.14
C LEU A 59 -1.86 9.11 -12.20
N LEU A 60 -0.67 9.16 -12.83
CA LEU A 60 -0.32 10.24 -13.74
C LEU A 60 -1.32 10.42 -14.91
N PRO A 61 -1.81 9.35 -15.58
CA PRO A 61 -2.79 9.50 -16.65
C PRO A 61 -4.06 10.24 -16.19
N ASP A 62 -4.58 9.87 -15.01
CA ASP A 62 -5.79 10.46 -14.45
C ASP A 62 -5.55 11.92 -14.04
N VAL A 63 -4.41 12.22 -13.41
CA VAL A 63 -4.03 13.59 -13.01
C VAL A 63 -3.84 14.49 -14.24
N GLN A 64 -3.24 13.97 -15.32
CA GLN A 64 -3.07 14.72 -16.57
C GLN A 64 -4.41 15.05 -17.24
N ALA A 65 -5.39 14.15 -17.13
CA ALA A 65 -6.72 14.31 -17.70
C ALA A 65 -7.64 15.27 -16.90
N MET A 66 -7.23 15.72 -15.71
CA MET A 66 -8.06 16.62 -14.90
C MET A 66 -8.21 17.99 -15.57
N PRO A 67 -9.44 18.55 -15.64
CA PRO A 67 -9.66 19.89 -16.17
C PRO A 67 -9.00 20.97 -15.31
N HIS A 68 -8.91 20.71 -14.00
CA HIS A 68 -8.23 21.56 -13.03
C HIS A 68 -7.31 20.70 -12.18
N LYS A 69 -6.00 20.93 -12.29
CA LYS A 69 -4.99 20.18 -11.55
C LYS A 69 -4.77 20.82 -10.19
N ILE A 70 -4.75 20.00 -9.15
CA ILE A 70 -4.43 20.45 -7.79
C ILE A 70 -2.94 20.76 -7.73
N ALA A 71 -2.57 21.88 -7.07
CA ALA A 71 -1.18 22.21 -6.83
C ALA A 71 -0.50 21.10 -6.01
N GLY A 72 0.59 20.55 -6.53
CA GLY A 72 1.44 19.60 -5.79
C GLY A 72 2.46 20.30 -4.90
N ASN A 73 3.31 19.52 -4.22
CA ASN A 73 4.33 20.06 -3.33
C ASN A 73 5.58 20.53 -4.10
N TYR A 74 6.45 19.60 -4.48
CA TYR A 74 7.70 19.90 -5.20
C TYR A 74 7.69 19.20 -6.56
N PRO A 75 7.97 19.93 -7.65
CA PRO A 75 8.17 19.31 -8.95
C PRO A 75 9.35 18.34 -8.92
N SER A 76 9.26 17.26 -9.68
CA SER A 76 10.37 16.33 -9.78
C SER A 76 11.58 16.98 -10.46
N PRO A 77 12.79 16.86 -9.89
CA PRO A 77 14.02 17.31 -10.55
C PRO A 77 14.47 16.38 -11.69
N TYR A 78 13.83 15.22 -11.87
CA TYR A 78 14.24 14.19 -12.82
C TYR A 78 13.35 14.08 -14.07
N GLY A 79 12.28 14.89 -14.15
CA GLY A 79 11.36 14.87 -15.29
C GLY A 79 10.47 13.63 -15.41
N ASP A 80 10.34 12.83 -14.33
CA ASP A 80 9.45 11.67 -14.25
C ASP A 80 7.98 12.03 -13.96
N GLU A 81 7.70 13.31 -13.66
CA GLU A 81 6.38 13.92 -13.53
C GLU A 81 6.39 15.32 -14.18
N PRO A 82 5.32 15.71 -14.91
CA PRO A 82 5.16 17.09 -15.37
C PRO A 82 5.01 18.06 -14.20
N LYS A 83 5.54 19.28 -14.34
CA LYS A 83 5.49 20.31 -13.28
C LYS A 83 4.07 20.71 -12.88
N ASP A 84 3.10 20.57 -13.77
CA ASP A 84 1.69 20.91 -13.53
C ASP A 84 0.83 19.69 -13.17
N ALA A 85 1.38 18.47 -13.19
CA ALA A 85 0.66 17.22 -12.94
C ALA A 85 1.42 16.32 -11.95
N MET A 86 1.34 16.66 -10.67
CA MET A 86 2.02 15.95 -9.57
C MET A 86 1.06 15.00 -8.85
N VAL A 87 1.41 13.72 -8.75
CA VAL A 87 0.53 12.67 -8.20
C VAL A 87 0.54 12.61 -6.68
N GLY A 88 1.52 13.23 -6.01
CA GLY A 88 1.79 13.03 -4.58
C GLY A 88 0.59 13.26 -3.67
N ASN A 89 -0.28 14.21 -4.03
CA ASN A 89 -1.49 14.54 -3.27
C ASN A 89 -2.64 13.54 -3.44
N PHE A 90 -2.57 12.68 -4.45
CA PHE A 90 -3.62 11.70 -4.79
C PHE A 90 -3.34 10.31 -4.22
N VAL A 91 -2.26 10.13 -3.45
CA VAL A 91 -1.89 8.86 -2.82
C VAL A 91 -1.69 9.01 -1.31
N ARG A 92 -2.15 8.02 -0.53
CA ARG A 92 -1.91 7.95 0.92
C ARG A 92 -0.57 7.27 1.22
N LYS A 93 0.51 8.00 0.89
CA LYS A 93 1.93 7.64 1.02
C LYS A 93 2.66 8.72 1.84
N PRO A 94 3.77 8.44 2.55
CA PRO A 94 4.51 9.51 3.19
C PRO A 94 4.97 10.56 2.17
N GLY A 95 4.54 11.81 2.35
CA GLY A 95 4.69 12.86 1.34
C GLY A 95 6.14 13.13 0.94
N TYR A 96 7.07 12.99 1.90
CA TYR A 96 8.50 13.22 1.69
C TYR A 96 9.14 12.24 0.67
N HIS A 97 8.49 11.11 0.35
CA HIS A 97 9.00 10.20 -0.69
C HIS A 97 9.05 10.88 -2.07
N PHE A 98 8.18 11.87 -2.31
CA PHE A 98 8.15 12.63 -3.55
C PHE A 98 9.22 13.74 -3.61
N GLY A 99 10.07 13.86 -2.58
CA GLY A 99 11.11 14.88 -2.44
C GLY A 99 10.64 16.09 -1.63
N TRP A 100 11.61 16.80 -1.06
CA TRP A 100 11.38 18.03 -0.30
C TRP A 100 12.62 18.94 -0.37
N ASP A 101 12.52 20.21 0.05
CA ASP A 101 13.63 21.18 -0.04
C ASP A 101 14.86 20.83 0.83
N TRP A 102 14.75 19.85 1.72
CA TRP A 102 15.83 19.32 2.55
C TRP A 102 16.07 17.81 2.40
N GLY A 103 15.43 17.14 1.42
CA GLY A 103 15.50 15.68 1.30
C GLY A 103 15.38 15.16 -0.13
N PRO A 104 16.03 14.02 -0.45
CA PRO A 104 15.99 13.46 -1.78
C PRO A 104 14.60 12.92 -2.12
N ARG A 105 14.30 12.84 -3.42
CA ARG A 105 13.12 12.17 -3.95
C ARG A 105 13.40 10.67 -4.10
N TYR A 106 12.84 9.86 -3.20
CA TYR A 106 12.85 8.40 -3.24
C TYR A 106 11.42 7.85 -3.18
N VAL A 107 10.80 7.70 -4.35
CA VAL A 107 9.44 7.13 -4.48
C VAL A 107 9.51 5.61 -4.39
N THR A 108 9.91 5.11 -3.22
CA THR A 108 10.09 3.69 -2.93
C THR A 108 8.77 2.90 -3.02
N ALA A 109 8.89 1.59 -3.13
CA ALA A 109 7.79 0.64 -2.99
C ALA A 109 8.27 -0.54 -2.14
N GLY A 110 7.47 -0.96 -1.16
CA GLY A 110 7.86 -2.07 -0.31
C GLY A 110 6.80 -2.54 0.67
N ILE A 111 7.05 -3.72 1.24
CA ILE A 111 6.41 -4.20 2.46
C ILE A 111 7.19 -3.56 3.61
N TRP A 112 6.72 -2.42 4.11
CA TRP A 112 7.52 -1.57 5.01
C TRP A 112 7.27 -1.86 6.50
N ARG A 113 6.35 -2.78 6.79
CA ARG A 113 6.03 -3.31 8.13
C ARG A 113 5.70 -4.81 8.05
N PRO A 114 5.65 -5.53 9.19
CA PRO A 114 5.45 -6.97 9.19
C PRO A 114 4.22 -7.49 8.43
N VAL A 115 4.36 -8.73 7.96
CA VAL A 115 3.25 -9.55 7.49
C VAL A 115 3.16 -10.77 8.40
N THR A 116 2.04 -10.95 9.09
CA THR A 116 1.85 -12.01 10.08
C THR A 116 0.66 -12.89 9.70
N LEU A 117 0.77 -14.18 10.03
CA LEU A 117 -0.36 -15.12 10.02
C LEU A 117 -0.82 -15.28 11.47
N GLU A 118 -2.06 -14.87 11.74
CA GLU A 118 -2.68 -14.97 13.06
C GLU A 118 -3.78 -16.05 13.02
N SER A 119 -3.81 -16.94 14.01
CA SER A 119 -4.87 -17.94 14.17
C SER A 119 -5.44 -17.95 15.59
N TRP A 120 -6.72 -18.32 15.72
CA TRP A 120 -7.42 -18.42 17.01
C TRP A 120 -8.62 -19.35 16.91
N ASP A 121 -9.18 -19.72 18.07
CA ASP A 121 -10.38 -20.56 18.14
C ASP A 121 -11.63 -19.76 18.53
N ALA A 122 -11.82 -19.43 19.81
CA ALA A 122 -13.07 -18.84 20.28
C ALA A 122 -13.18 -17.33 19.99
N GLN A 123 -12.22 -16.54 20.49
CA GLN A 123 -12.26 -15.08 20.41
C GLN A 123 -10.85 -14.53 20.17
N ARG A 124 -10.77 -13.37 19.52
CA ARG A 124 -9.53 -12.59 19.35
C ARG A 124 -9.73 -11.19 19.89
N LEU A 125 -8.85 -10.76 20.80
CA LEU A 125 -8.76 -9.36 21.21
C LEU A 125 -8.15 -8.54 20.07
N THR A 126 -8.86 -7.52 19.59
CA THR A 126 -8.42 -6.69 18.46
C THR A 126 -7.81 -5.37 18.90
N ALA A 127 -8.36 -4.77 19.95
CA ALA A 127 -7.85 -3.54 20.55
C ALA A 127 -8.36 -3.45 22.00
N LEU A 128 -7.56 -2.79 22.84
CA LEU A 128 -7.97 -2.29 24.15
C LEU A 128 -7.56 -0.83 24.21
N ALA A 129 -8.49 0.05 24.58
CA ALA A 129 -8.23 1.45 24.79
C ALA A 129 -8.77 1.84 26.17
N VAL A 130 -7.94 2.51 26.96
CA VAL A 130 -8.36 3.21 28.19
C VAL A 130 -8.44 4.68 27.81
N GLN A 131 -9.61 5.28 28.03
CA GLN A 131 -9.84 6.71 27.76
C GLN A 131 -9.28 7.57 28.87
#